data_AF-A0A1F7YP71-F1
#
_entry.id   AF-A0A1F7YP71-F1
#
_cell.length_a   1.000
_cell.length_b   1.000
_cell.length_c   1.000
_cell.angle_alpha   90.00
_cell.angle_beta   90.00
_cell.angle_gamma   90.00
#
_symmetry.space_group_name_H-M   'P 1'
#
loop_
_entity.id
_entity.type
_entity.pdbx_description
1 polymer ?
#
loop_
_entity_poly.entity_id
_entity_poly.type
_entity_poly.pdbx_seq_one_letter_code
_entity_poly.pdbx_strand_id
1 'polypeptide(L)'
;MKRGSVSLVIALFLVTIAGGIIYFAWKSEFSLEMMESSFVRSYEQVKTELFGTEHLVSESASWFYQSGTQSWQVIGTPPRCPEPLSFSSPVEVSLASGVLYPGQIRGGDYKAHGGFSFDTLKTNEVEVRAAIDGYVLKASRYLEGGEIQYQLFYVNACGIMVMHDHLLVLSPKLQKVFDTLPEPKEGDSRTTEIKEKVLIEEGEVLATEVGHKKQSNVSIDFGVYDLRDTNGVVYNDEFANKHKSTNEYGKHALCWLDYLREPDKSIVKNLPPVDGQNGTKSDYCK
;
A
#
# COMPACT_ATOMS: atom_id res chain seq x y z
N MET A 1 -44.50 -79.53 -0.41
CA MET A 1 -44.91 -78.22 0.14
C MET A 1 -43.69 -77.48 0.67
N LYS A 2 -43.35 -76.31 0.09
CA LYS A 2 -42.75 -75.11 0.72
C LYS A 2 -42.33 -74.15 -0.40
N ARG A 3 -43.32 -73.61 -1.11
CA ARG A 3 -43.19 -72.55 -2.14
C ARG A 3 -43.55 -71.16 -1.59
N GLY A 4 -43.41 -70.95 -0.28
CA GLY A 4 -43.92 -69.74 0.41
C GLY A 4 -42.87 -68.72 0.85
N SER A 5 -41.58 -69.03 0.81
CA SER A 5 -40.53 -68.20 1.43
C SER A 5 -39.80 -67.26 0.48
N VAL A 6 -39.80 -67.52 -0.83
CA VAL A 6 -39.04 -66.70 -1.80
C VAL A 6 -39.77 -65.39 -2.13
N SER A 7 -41.10 -65.39 -2.20
CA SER A 7 -41.88 -64.18 -2.48
C SER A 7 -41.85 -63.15 -1.35
N LEU A 8 -41.70 -63.58 -0.09
CA LEU A 8 -41.66 -62.66 1.06
C LEU A 8 -40.33 -61.88 1.12
N VAL A 9 -39.22 -62.54 0.78
CA VAL A 9 -37.88 -61.93 0.79
C VAL A 9 -37.74 -60.89 -0.33
N ILE A 10 -38.29 -61.17 -1.52
CA ILE A 10 -38.28 -60.22 -2.64
C ILE A 10 -39.17 -59.00 -2.33
N ALA A 11 -40.33 -59.21 -1.71
CA ALA A 11 -41.22 -58.10 -1.31
C ALA A 11 -40.56 -57.18 -0.26
N LEU A 12 -39.88 -57.76 0.74
CA LEU A 12 -39.13 -56.99 1.74
C LEU A 12 -37.98 -56.19 1.13
N PHE A 13 -37.26 -56.78 0.17
CA PHE A 13 -36.15 -56.09 -0.52
C PHE A 13 -36.64 -54.89 -1.35
N LEU A 14 -37.77 -55.03 -2.04
CA LEU A 14 -38.36 -53.94 -2.83
C LEU A 14 -38.87 -52.79 -1.94
N VAL A 15 -39.45 -53.10 -0.77
CA VAL A 15 -39.88 -52.07 0.19
C VAL A 15 -38.68 -51.31 0.76
N THR A 16 -37.56 -51.98 1.04
CA THR A 16 -36.33 -51.31 1.52
C THR A 16 -35.69 -50.43 0.45
N ILE A 17 -35.68 -50.86 -0.82
CA ILE A 17 -35.14 -50.05 -1.92
C ILE A 17 -36.04 -48.83 -2.17
N ALA A 18 -37.37 -49.02 -2.22
CA ALA A 18 -38.31 -47.92 -2.38
C ALA A 18 -38.23 -46.92 -1.23
N GLY A 19 -38.16 -47.39 0.02
CA GLY A 19 -37.98 -46.54 1.20
C GLY A 19 -36.64 -45.77 1.18
N GLY A 20 -35.56 -46.41 0.73
CA GLY A 20 -34.25 -45.77 0.57
C GLY A 20 -34.25 -44.69 -0.50
N ILE A 21 -34.89 -44.92 -1.65
CA ILE A 21 -35.02 -43.92 -2.72
C ILE A 21 -35.88 -42.74 -2.28
N ILE A 22 -37.00 -42.99 -1.60
CA ILE A 22 -37.86 -41.91 -1.07
C ILE A 22 -37.13 -41.11 0.01
N TYR A 23 -36.40 -41.77 0.90
CA TYR A 23 -35.59 -41.09 1.92
C TYR A 23 -34.47 -40.23 1.31
N PHE A 24 -33.78 -40.74 0.30
CA PHE A 24 -32.74 -39.97 -0.40
C PHE A 24 -33.31 -38.80 -1.19
N ALA A 25 -34.44 -38.97 -1.89
CA ALA A 25 -35.12 -37.90 -2.61
C ALA A 25 -35.59 -36.80 -1.65
N TRP A 26 -36.25 -37.17 -0.54
CA TRP A 26 -36.68 -36.22 0.49
C TRP A 26 -35.51 -35.48 1.14
N LYS A 27 -34.40 -36.18 1.43
CA LYS A 27 -33.19 -35.55 1.98
C LYS A 27 -32.52 -34.59 0.99
N SER A 28 -32.51 -34.91 -0.30
CA SER A 28 -31.95 -34.02 -1.33
C SER A 28 -32.79 -32.76 -1.54
N GLU A 29 -34.11 -32.89 -1.49
CA GLU A 29 -35.05 -31.76 -1.67
C GLU A 29 -35.01 -30.84 -0.44
N PHE A 30 -34.98 -31.41 0.77
CA PHE A 30 -34.81 -30.65 2.02
C PHE A 30 -33.45 -29.95 2.13
N SER A 31 -32.38 -30.55 1.58
CA SER A 31 -31.05 -29.92 1.54
C SER A 31 -30.97 -28.76 0.55
N LEU A 32 -31.74 -28.80 -0.54
CA LEU A 32 -31.82 -27.71 -1.51
C LEU A 32 -32.61 -26.52 -0.94
N GLU A 33 -33.76 -26.76 -0.29
CA GLU A 33 -34.52 -25.68 0.37
C GLU A 33 -33.76 -25.04 1.55
N MET A 34 -32.95 -25.80 2.29
CA MET A 34 -32.08 -25.23 3.34
C MET A 34 -30.89 -24.44 2.79
N MET A 35 -30.34 -24.81 1.63
CA MET A 35 -29.31 -24.02 0.95
C MET A 35 -29.87 -22.74 0.32
N GLU A 36 -31.11 -22.80 -0.19
CA GLU A 36 -31.77 -21.65 -0.79
C GLU A 36 -32.25 -20.64 0.28
N SER A 37 -32.71 -21.12 1.45
CA SER A 37 -33.11 -20.22 2.56
C SER A 37 -31.94 -19.65 3.37
N SER A 38 -30.74 -20.25 3.30
CA SER A 38 -29.54 -19.72 3.97
C SER A 38 -28.71 -18.75 3.12
N PHE A 39 -29.08 -18.51 1.86
CA PHE A 39 -28.32 -17.65 0.94
C PHE A 39 -29.14 -16.55 0.25
N VAL A 40 -30.40 -16.31 0.62
CA VAL A 40 -31.14 -15.13 0.16
C VAL A 40 -31.10 -14.06 1.25
N ARG A 41 -29.93 -13.43 1.38
CA ARG A 41 -29.83 -12.12 2.05
C ARG A 41 -30.55 -11.11 1.14
N SER A 42 -31.49 -10.33 1.68
CA SER A 42 -32.29 -9.45 0.82
C SER A 42 -31.38 -8.44 0.13
N TYR A 43 -31.72 -8.08 -1.12
CA TYR A 43 -30.98 -7.06 -1.87
C TYR A 43 -30.84 -5.76 -1.07
N GLU A 44 -31.87 -5.38 -0.28
CA GLU A 44 -31.80 -4.21 0.59
C GLU A 44 -30.84 -4.38 1.77
N GLN A 45 -30.66 -5.59 2.31
CA GLN A 45 -29.72 -5.86 3.39
C GLN A 45 -28.27 -5.90 2.88
N VAL A 46 -28.06 -6.47 1.69
CA VAL A 46 -26.78 -6.43 0.96
C VAL A 46 -26.46 -4.99 0.55
N LYS A 47 -27.45 -4.22 0.09
CA LYS A 47 -27.33 -2.79 -0.21
C LYS A 47 -27.04 -1.98 1.05
N THR A 48 -27.66 -2.28 2.19
CA THR A 48 -27.36 -1.57 3.45
C THR A 48 -25.99 -1.96 4.02
N GLU A 49 -25.39 -3.09 3.64
CA GLU A 49 -24.01 -3.42 4.01
C GLU A 49 -22.98 -2.89 2.99
N LEU A 50 -23.29 -2.89 1.69
CA LEU A 50 -22.45 -2.31 0.62
C LEU A 50 -22.52 -0.76 0.56
N PHE A 51 -23.65 -0.19 0.96
CA PHE A 51 -23.91 1.26 1.02
C PHE A 51 -24.09 1.77 2.46
N GLY A 52 -24.12 0.92 3.49
CA GLY A 52 -23.96 1.36 4.90
C GLY A 52 -22.50 1.60 5.27
N THR A 53 -21.58 1.24 4.38
CA THR A 53 -20.23 1.83 4.26
C THR A 53 -20.23 3.18 3.54
N GLU A 54 -21.37 3.87 3.40
CA GLU A 54 -21.39 5.33 3.17
C GLU A 54 -21.00 6.13 4.42
N HIS A 55 -20.25 5.51 5.35
CA HIS A 55 -19.62 6.18 6.48
C HIS A 55 -18.10 6.33 6.36
N LEU A 56 -17.51 6.18 5.16
CA LEU A 56 -16.08 6.49 4.91
C LEU A 56 -15.76 7.21 3.59
N VAL A 57 -16.76 7.78 2.90
CA VAL A 57 -16.49 8.83 1.90
C VAL A 57 -17.50 9.96 2.10
N SER A 58 -17.37 10.65 3.24
CA SER A 58 -17.61 12.09 3.20
C SER A 58 -16.75 12.66 2.07
N GLU A 59 -17.22 13.70 1.40
CA GLU A 59 -16.51 14.59 0.47
C GLU A 59 -15.21 15.09 1.11
N SER A 60 -14.26 14.17 1.20
CA SER A 60 -13.15 14.13 2.13
C SER A 60 -12.04 14.98 1.55
N ALA A 61 -11.38 15.70 2.45
CA ALA A 61 -10.32 16.62 2.10
C ALA A 61 -9.37 16.07 1.02
N SER A 62 -9.12 16.90 0.01
CA SER A 62 -8.18 16.59 -1.07
C SER A 62 -6.98 17.53 -0.98
N TRP A 63 -5.80 16.95 -0.83
CA TRP A 63 -4.54 17.67 -0.75
C TRP A 63 -3.94 17.91 -2.14
N PHE A 64 -3.37 19.08 -2.36
CA PHE A 64 -2.65 19.43 -3.58
C PHE A 64 -1.52 20.43 -3.27
N TYR A 65 -0.47 20.41 -4.08
CA TYR A 65 0.65 21.34 -3.92
C TYR A 65 0.45 22.55 -4.85
N GLN A 66 0.45 23.75 -4.28
CA GLN A 66 0.29 24.98 -5.04
C GLN A 66 1.65 25.59 -5.37
N SER A 67 2.18 25.32 -6.56
CA SER A 67 3.51 25.78 -6.99
C SER A 67 3.72 27.31 -6.91
N GLY A 68 2.66 28.10 -7.11
CA GLY A 68 2.73 29.56 -7.06
C GLY A 68 3.02 30.11 -5.65
N THR A 69 2.51 29.45 -4.61
CA THR A 69 2.74 29.80 -3.19
C THR A 69 3.78 28.89 -2.54
N GLN A 70 4.23 27.85 -3.25
CA GLN A 70 5.16 26.82 -2.77
C GLN A 70 4.71 26.18 -1.46
N SER A 71 3.41 25.86 -1.38
CA SER A 71 2.79 25.34 -0.16
C SER A 71 1.75 24.27 -0.46
N TRP A 72 1.56 23.36 0.47
CA TRP A 72 0.43 22.41 0.45
C TRP A 72 -0.87 23.11 0.81
N GLN A 73 -1.91 22.75 0.08
CA GLN A 73 -3.25 23.26 0.24
C GLN A 73 -4.23 22.09 0.31
N VAL A 74 -5.40 22.35 0.91
CA VAL A 74 -6.46 21.35 1.06
C VAL A 74 -7.79 21.91 0.58
N ILE A 75 -8.50 21.11 -0.21
CA ILE A 75 -9.90 21.37 -0.56
C ILE A 75 -10.77 20.59 0.41
N GLY A 76 -11.75 21.23 1.02
CA GLY A 76 -12.62 20.62 2.04
C GLY A 76 -12.05 20.77 3.45
N THR A 77 -12.64 20.06 4.42
CA THR A 77 -12.18 20.07 5.81
C THR A 77 -11.52 18.74 6.14
N PRO A 78 -10.19 18.70 6.38
CA PRO A 78 -9.52 17.45 6.70
C PRO A 78 -9.99 16.92 8.06
N PRO A 79 -10.27 15.61 8.18
CA PRO A 79 -10.51 15.02 9.49
C PRO A 79 -9.22 15.09 10.33
N ARG A 80 -9.37 14.97 11.65
CA ARG A 80 -8.21 14.87 12.55
C ARG A 80 -7.46 13.56 12.28
N CYS A 81 -6.14 13.61 12.14
CA CYS A 81 -5.36 12.37 12.08
C CYS A 81 -5.38 11.62 13.43
N PRO A 82 -5.26 10.28 13.41
CA PRO A 82 -5.01 9.52 14.62
C PRO A 82 -3.75 10.02 15.34
N GLU A 83 -3.84 10.21 16.66
CA GLU A 83 -2.68 10.60 17.48
C GLU A 83 -2.50 9.60 18.63
N PRO A 84 -1.26 9.12 18.91
CA PRO A 84 -0.04 9.44 18.16
C PRO A 84 -0.05 8.83 16.75
N LEU A 85 0.54 9.55 15.78
CA LEU A 85 0.78 9.01 14.44
C LEU A 85 1.57 7.68 14.53
N SER A 86 1.16 6.69 13.74
CA SER A 86 1.77 5.36 13.76
C SER A 86 1.47 4.59 12.47
N PHE A 87 2.52 4.15 11.78
CA PHE A 87 2.45 3.60 10.42
C PHE A 87 2.93 2.15 10.37
N SER A 88 2.35 1.35 9.47
CA SER A 88 2.94 0.05 9.13
C SER A 88 4.24 0.24 8.34
N SER A 89 5.18 -0.70 8.51
CA SER A 89 6.36 -0.73 7.66
C SER A 89 5.98 -1.05 6.22
N PRO A 90 6.65 -0.44 5.23
CA PRO A 90 6.35 -0.67 3.83
C PRO A 90 6.91 -2.00 3.31
N VAL A 91 7.75 -2.68 4.09
CA VAL A 91 8.50 -3.88 3.74
C VAL A 91 8.63 -4.78 4.96
N GLU A 92 8.97 -6.05 4.72
CA GLU A 92 9.40 -6.95 5.79
C GLU A 92 10.78 -6.52 6.31
N VAL A 93 10.80 -5.74 7.39
CA VAL A 93 12.03 -5.08 7.89
C VAL A 93 13.10 -6.05 8.35
N SER A 94 12.73 -7.30 8.69
CA SER A 94 13.67 -8.35 9.07
C SER A 94 14.58 -8.79 7.92
N LEU A 95 14.21 -8.47 6.67
CA LEU A 95 15.03 -8.72 5.48
C LEU A 95 16.02 -7.58 5.18
N ALA A 96 15.81 -6.39 5.75
CA ALA A 96 16.64 -5.23 5.47
C ALA A 96 18.04 -5.40 6.09
N SER A 97 19.07 -5.10 5.31
CA SER A 97 20.46 -5.09 5.77
C SER A 97 20.91 -3.73 6.29
N GLY A 98 20.16 -2.66 5.96
CA GLY A 98 20.47 -1.31 6.40
C GLY A 98 19.40 -0.29 6.04
N VAL A 99 19.59 0.93 6.52
CA VAL A 99 18.62 2.03 6.39
C VAL A 99 19.28 3.31 5.90
N LEU A 100 18.61 4.04 5.00
CA LEU A 100 18.93 5.42 4.66
C LEU A 100 18.11 6.35 5.56
N TYR A 101 18.79 7.27 6.24
CA TYR A 101 18.12 8.27 7.06
C TYR A 101 17.52 9.37 6.17
N PRO A 102 16.31 9.86 6.47
CA PRO A 102 15.72 10.95 5.73
C PRO A 102 16.36 12.29 6.15
N GLY A 103 16.33 13.31 5.28
CA GLY A 103 16.89 14.63 5.56
C GLY A 103 18.41 14.72 5.36
N GLN A 104 18.90 14.18 4.23
CA GLN A 104 20.33 14.11 3.89
C GLN A 104 20.61 14.68 2.49
N ILE A 105 21.81 15.22 2.28
CA ILE A 105 22.31 15.51 0.92
C ILE A 105 22.97 14.24 0.37
N ARG A 106 22.38 13.65 -0.67
CA ARG A 106 22.88 12.46 -1.36
C ARG A 106 22.83 12.66 -2.86
N GLY A 107 23.90 12.29 -3.57
CA GLY A 107 23.99 12.47 -5.03
C GLY A 107 23.90 13.94 -5.48
N GLY A 108 24.26 14.89 -4.61
CA GLY A 108 24.19 16.33 -4.90
C GLY A 108 22.81 16.96 -4.68
N ASP A 109 21.81 16.21 -4.21
CA ASP A 109 20.45 16.68 -3.99
C ASP A 109 19.95 16.39 -2.56
N TYR A 110 18.99 17.17 -2.09
CA TYR A 110 18.39 16.99 -0.77
C TYR A 110 17.31 15.92 -0.80
N LYS A 111 17.53 14.86 -0.03
CA LYS A 111 16.63 13.73 0.11
C LYS A 111 15.84 13.89 1.39
N ALA A 112 14.63 14.42 1.25
CA ALA A 112 13.63 14.50 2.32
C ALA A 112 13.09 13.13 2.73
N HIS A 113 13.56 12.05 2.10
CA HIS A 113 13.18 10.67 2.35
C HIS A 113 14.39 9.81 2.67
N GLY A 114 14.12 8.66 3.26
CA GLY A 114 15.09 7.64 3.59
C GLY A 114 14.87 6.43 2.70
N GLY A 115 15.15 5.25 3.21
CA GLY A 115 14.93 4.02 2.47
C GLY A 115 15.48 2.80 3.18
N PHE A 116 15.22 1.64 2.61
CA PHE A 116 15.76 0.36 3.05
C PHE A 116 16.70 -0.19 1.98
N SER A 117 17.81 -0.77 2.43
CA SER A 117 18.71 -1.56 1.57
C SER A 117 18.65 -3.02 2.00
N PHE A 118 18.76 -3.90 1.01
CA PHE A 118 18.66 -5.35 1.14
C PHE A 118 19.86 -6.02 0.46
N ASP A 119 21.06 -5.50 0.69
CA ASP A 119 22.33 -5.90 0.05
C ASP A 119 22.66 -7.39 0.27
N THR A 120 22.06 -8.03 1.27
CA THR A 120 22.22 -9.47 1.53
C THR A 120 21.39 -10.35 0.59
N LEU A 121 20.34 -9.81 -0.03
CA LEU A 121 19.49 -10.55 -0.96
C LEU A 121 20.20 -10.81 -2.30
N LYS A 122 19.79 -11.89 -2.97
CA LYS A 122 20.30 -12.28 -4.29
C LYS A 122 19.34 -11.93 -5.43
N THR A 123 18.12 -11.57 -5.07
CA THR A 123 17.05 -11.20 -5.99
C THR A 123 16.49 -9.84 -5.58
N ASN A 124 15.81 -9.17 -6.51
CA ASN A 124 15.09 -7.93 -6.27
C ASN A 124 13.71 -8.17 -5.63
N GLU A 125 13.40 -9.40 -5.22
CA GLU A 125 12.10 -9.82 -4.69
C GLU A 125 11.91 -9.32 -3.26
N VAL A 126 11.50 -8.07 -3.16
CA VAL A 126 11.05 -7.42 -1.93
C VAL A 126 9.63 -6.94 -2.18
N GLU A 127 8.69 -7.49 -1.45
CA GLU A 127 7.31 -7.03 -1.48
C GLU A 127 7.19 -5.70 -0.75
N VAL A 128 6.57 -4.72 -1.42
CA VAL A 128 6.28 -3.40 -0.87
C VAL A 128 4.78 -3.28 -0.63
N ARG A 129 4.41 -2.87 0.58
CA ARG A 129 3.03 -2.68 1.01
C ARG A 129 2.74 -1.22 1.37
N ALA A 130 1.48 -0.84 1.29
CA ALA A 130 1.04 0.48 1.73
C ALA A 130 1.17 0.63 3.25
N ALA A 131 1.73 1.74 3.70
CA ALA A 131 1.96 2.05 5.11
C ALA A 131 0.72 2.65 5.80
N ILE A 132 -0.22 3.18 5.01
CA ILE A 132 -1.47 3.83 5.44
C ILE A 132 -2.57 3.61 4.39
N ASP A 133 -3.83 3.75 4.80
CA ASP A 133 -4.93 3.98 3.88
C ASP A 133 -4.77 5.34 3.17
N GLY A 134 -5.23 5.47 1.94
CA GLY A 134 -5.22 6.75 1.24
C GLY A 134 -5.70 6.67 -0.20
N TYR A 135 -5.29 7.65 -0.99
CA TYR A 135 -5.49 7.66 -2.44
C TYR A 135 -4.21 8.09 -3.15
N VAL A 136 -3.99 7.57 -4.35
CA VAL A 136 -2.85 7.96 -5.20
C VAL A 136 -2.99 9.44 -5.53
N LEU A 137 -1.99 10.22 -5.15
CA LEU A 137 -1.94 11.66 -5.41
C LEU A 137 -1.21 11.94 -6.72
N LYS A 138 -0.03 11.34 -6.87
CA LYS A 138 0.84 11.53 -8.03
C LYS A 138 1.82 10.37 -8.16
N ALA A 139 2.32 10.18 -9.36
CA ALA A 139 3.24 9.10 -9.68
C ALA A 139 4.17 9.46 -10.84
N SER A 140 5.28 8.77 -10.99
CA SER A 140 6.15 8.86 -12.17
C SER A 140 6.68 7.49 -12.58
N ARG A 141 6.85 7.29 -13.88
CA ARG A 141 7.69 6.22 -14.42
C ARG A 141 8.85 6.87 -15.16
N TYR A 142 10.07 6.44 -14.87
CA TYR A 142 11.28 7.01 -15.44
C TYR A 142 12.31 5.92 -15.72
N LEU A 143 13.35 6.25 -16.48
CA LEU A 143 14.49 5.35 -16.66
C LEU A 143 15.64 5.81 -15.77
N GLU A 144 16.30 4.85 -15.14
CA GLU A 144 17.56 5.05 -14.45
C GLU A 144 18.50 3.89 -14.76
N GLY A 145 19.67 4.18 -15.31
CA GLY A 145 20.57 3.15 -15.83
C GLY A 145 19.94 2.32 -16.96
N GLY A 146 19.00 2.91 -17.71
CA GLY A 146 18.22 2.21 -18.73
C GLY A 146 17.33 1.09 -18.18
N GLU A 147 16.94 1.15 -16.91
CA GLU A 147 15.91 0.31 -16.31
C GLU A 147 14.72 1.19 -15.91
N ILE A 148 13.50 0.68 -16.10
CA ILE A 148 12.30 1.41 -15.65
C ILE A 148 12.25 1.40 -14.13
N GLN A 149 11.92 2.54 -13.55
CA GLN A 149 11.72 2.75 -12.12
C GLN A 149 10.38 3.47 -11.92
N TYR A 150 9.73 3.19 -10.80
CA TYR A 150 8.42 3.73 -10.48
C TYR A 150 8.43 4.45 -9.14
N GLN A 151 7.93 5.68 -9.15
CA GLN A 151 7.73 6.50 -7.96
C GLN A 151 6.24 6.70 -7.71
N LEU A 152 5.81 6.50 -6.47
CA LEU A 152 4.42 6.58 -6.04
C LEU A 152 4.29 7.52 -4.84
N PHE A 153 3.36 8.46 -4.91
CA PHE A 153 2.89 9.23 -3.78
C PHE A 153 1.40 8.98 -3.55
N TYR A 154 1.03 8.64 -2.33
CA TYR A 154 -0.36 8.53 -1.91
C TYR A 154 -0.56 9.26 -0.58
N VAL A 155 -1.77 9.75 -0.37
CA VAL A 155 -2.09 10.64 0.76
C VAL A 155 -3.43 10.26 1.34
N ASN A 156 -3.57 10.37 2.65
CA ASN A 156 -4.85 10.20 3.32
C ASN A 156 -5.57 11.55 3.48
N ALA A 157 -6.87 11.52 3.76
CA ALA A 157 -7.66 12.75 3.89
C ALA A 157 -7.18 13.67 5.03
N CYS A 158 -6.59 13.10 6.09
CA CYS A 158 -6.14 13.88 7.24
C CYS A 158 -4.83 14.64 6.97
N GLY A 159 -4.09 14.31 5.91
CA GLY A 159 -2.90 15.05 5.46
C GLY A 159 -1.56 14.34 5.65
N ILE A 160 -1.56 13.02 5.83
CA ILE A 160 -0.32 12.23 5.80
C ILE A 160 -0.10 11.69 4.40
N MET A 161 1.05 12.02 3.83
CA MET A 161 1.50 11.55 2.53
C MET A 161 2.66 10.56 2.69
N VAL A 162 2.65 9.50 1.90
CA VAL A 162 3.72 8.52 1.80
C VAL A 162 4.26 8.49 0.39
N MET A 163 5.59 8.36 0.28
CA MET A 163 6.31 8.22 -0.99
C MET A 163 7.09 6.92 -0.98
N HIS A 164 7.01 6.21 -2.11
CA HIS A 164 7.91 5.11 -2.47
C HIS A 164 8.60 5.44 -3.79
N ASP A 165 9.89 5.17 -3.90
CA ASP A 165 10.63 5.25 -5.16
C ASP A 165 11.51 4.01 -5.34
N HIS A 166 11.90 3.72 -6.58
CA HIS A 166 12.54 2.47 -6.99
C HIS A 166 11.63 1.23 -6.83
N LEU A 167 10.31 1.38 -7.01
CA LEU A 167 9.44 0.24 -7.25
C LEU A 167 9.74 -0.34 -8.64
N LEU A 168 9.69 -1.66 -8.81
CA LEU A 168 10.04 -2.33 -10.07
C LEU A 168 8.91 -3.16 -10.68
N VAL A 169 8.39 -4.16 -9.97
CA VAL A 169 7.26 -4.98 -10.45
C VAL A 169 6.02 -4.59 -9.68
N LEU A 170 5.18 -3.76 -10.30
CA LEU A 170 3.98 -3.21 -9.68
C LEU A 170 2.86 -4.25 -9.54
N SER A 171 1.97 -4.02 -8.56
CA SER A 171 0.70 -4.75 -8.50
C SER A 171 -0.16 -4.45 -9.73
N PRO A 172 -1.06 -5.36 -10.15
CA PRO A 172 -1.91 -5.12 -11.32
C PRO A 172 -2.77 -3.86 -11.23
N LYS A 173 -3.13 -3.45 -10.01
CA LYS A 173 -3.91 -2.23 -9.76
C LYS A 173 -3.07 -0.99 -10.02
N LEU A 174 -1.84 -0.92 -9.49
CA LEU A 174 -0.95 0.20 -9.76
C LEU A 174 -0.45 0.20 -11.20
N GLN A 175 -0.17 -0.95 -11.80
CA GLN A 175 0.25 -1.01 -13.20
C GLN A 175 -0.72 -0.25 -14.12
N LYS A 176 -2.04 -0.42 -13.92
CA LYS A 176 -3.06 0.32 -14.67
C LYS A 176 -2.96 1.85 -14.51
N VAL A 177 -2.61 2.32 -13.32
CA VAL A 177 -2.38 3.75 -13.07
C VAL A 177 -1.13 4.22 -13.83
N PHE A 178 -0.04 3.49 -13.69
CA PHE A 178 1.25 3.84 -14.27
C PHE A 178 1.27 3.74 -15.81
N ASP A 179 0.43 2.90 -16.40
CA ASP A 179 0.26 2.80 -17.86
C ASP A 179 -0.39 4.07 -18.46
N THR A 180 -1.02 4.92 -17.64
CA THR A 180 -1.57 6.22 -18.09
C THR A 180 -0.56 7.36 -18.06
N LEU A 181 0.62 7.13 -17.47
CA LEU A 181 1.64 8.15 -17.28
C LEU A 181 2.43 8.43 -18.57
N PRO A 182 3.08 9.60 -18.68
CA PRO A 182 4.03 9.87 -19.76
C PRO A 182 5.06 8.76 -19.94
N GLU A 183 5.52 8.54 -21.17
CA GLU A 183 6.59 7.57 -21.45
C GLU A 183 7.85 7.86 -20.61
N PRO A 184 8.48 6.80 -20.05
CA PRO A 184 9.63 6.97 -19.16
C PRO A 184 10.84 7.51 -19.93
N LYS A 185 11.57 8.43 -19.30
CA LYS A 185 12.79 9.03 -19.83
C LYS A 185 13.92 8.95 -18.81
N GLU A 186 15.14 8.83 -19.32
CA GLU A 186 16.35 8.73 -18.48
C GLU A 186 16.49 9.96 -17.58
N GLY A 187 16.55 9.75 -16.27
CA GLY A 187 16.73 10.78 -15.26
C GLY A 187 15.56 11.76 -15.09
N ASP A 188 14.40 11.50 -15.70
CA ASP A 188 13.22 12.37 -15.61
C ASP A 188 12.17 11.81 -14.64
N SER A 189 12.42 11.98 -13.34
CA SER A 189 11.53 11.50 -12.27
C SER A 189 10.35 12.42 -11.96
N ARG A 190 10.09 13.45 -12.78
CA ARG A 190 8.99 14.39 -12.53
C ARG A 190 7.64 13.67 -12.49
N THR A 191 6.88 13.91 -11.44
CA THR A 191 5.58 13.28 -11.20
C THR A 191 4.45 13.91 -12.00
N THR A 192 3.44 13.10 -12.31
CA THR A 192 2.15 13.51 -12.85
C THR A 192 1.08 13.32 -11.77
N GLU A 193 0.21 14.31 -11.58
CA GLU A 193 -0.95 14.19 -10.70
C GLU A 193 -1.95 13.16 -11.25
N ILE A 194 -2.44 12.28 -10.38
CA ILE A 194 -3.47 11.31 -10.75
C ILE A 194 -4.84 11.92 -10.42
N LYS A 195 -5.61 12.21 -11.47
CA LYS A 195 -6.93 12.85 -11.34
C LYS A 195 -8.01 11.91 -10.82
N GLU A 196 -7.90 10.62 -11.17
CA GLU A 196 -8.83 9.60 -10.69
C GLU A 196 -8.46 9.21 -9.25
N LYS A 197 -9.45 9.18 -8.36
CA LYS A 197 -9.22 8.81 -6.96
C LYS A 197 -9.02 7.31 -6.83
N VAL A 198 -7.79 6.86 -7.07
CA VAL A 198 -7.38 5.46 -6.89
C VAL A 198 -7.08 5.23 -5.41
N LEU A 199 -7.96 4.53 -4.71
CA LEU A 199 -7.80 4.23 -3.29
C LEU A 199 -6.68 3.20 -3.07
N ILE A 200 -5.99 3.29 -1.93
CA ILE A 200 -5.00 2.32 -1.45
C ILE A 200 -5.38 1.98 -0.01
N GLU A 201 -5.40 0.70 0.32
CA GLU A 201 -5.62 0.22 1.69
C GLU A 201 -4.29 -0.08 2.36
N GLU A 202 -4.18 0.22 3.66
CA GLU A 202 -3.03 -0.14 4.46
C GLU A 202 -2.74 -1.64 4.36
N GLY A 203 -1.47 -2.01 4.11
CA GLY A 203 -1.06 -3.40 3.92
C GLY A 203 -1.30 -3.96 2.51
N GLU A 204 -1.99 -3.25 1.61
CA GLU A 204 -2.14 -3.64 0.21
C GLU A 204 -0.77 -3.75 -0.48
N VAL A 205 -0.56 -4.79 -1.29
CA VAL A 205 0.67 -4.96 -2.07
C VAL A 205 0.73 -3.93 -3.20
N LEU A 206 1.78 -3.11 -3.19
CA LEU A 206 2.07 -2.08 -4.17
C LEU A 206 3.04 -2.60 -5.25
N ALA A 207 4.05 -3.34 -4.84
CA ALA A 207 5.01 -3.97 -5.73
C ALA A 207 5.54 -5.28 -5.14
N THR A 208 6.06 -6.16 -5.98
CA THR A 208 6.69 -7.43 -5.58
C THR A 208 8.21 -7.44 -5.79
N GLU A 209 8.74 -6.41 -6.46
CA GLU A 209 10.18 -6.23 -6.65
C GLU A 209 10.57 -4.75 -6.58
N VAL A 210 11.82 -4.48 -6.20
CA VAL A 210 12.37 -3.13 -6.00
C VAL A 210 13.77 -2.95 -6.60
N GLY A 211 14.21 -1.71 -6.76
CA GLY A 211 15.57 -1.36 -7.13
C GLY A 211 15.94 -1.69 -8.58
N HIS A 212 17.24 -1.96 -8.78
CA HIS A 212 17.86 -2.14 -10.09
C HIS A 212 18.36 -3.57 -10.26
N LYS A 213 17.90 -4.29 -11.29
CA LYS A 213 18.35 -5.65 -11.56
C LYS A 213 19.75 -5.67 -12.13
N LYS A 214 20.07 -4.77 -13.06
CA LYS A 214 21.39 -4.77 -13.74
C LYS A 214 22.52 -4.35 -12.80
N GLN A 215 22.23 -3.48 -11.84
CA GLN A 215 23.21 -2.95 -10.91
C GLN A 215 23.29 -3.76 -9.60
N SER A 216 22.44 -4.78 -9.45
CA SER A 216 22.32 -5.55 -8.20
C SER A 216 22.09 -4.64 -6.97
N ASN A 217 21.31 -3.57 -7.17
CA ASN A 217 20.94 -2.65 -6.10
C ASN A 217 19.51 -2.96 -5.66
N VAL A 218 19.38 -3.70 -4.56
CA VAL A 218 18.09 -4.05 -3.97
C VAL A 218 17.79 -3.04 -2.86
N SER A 219 17.19 -1.92 -3.24
CA SER A 219 16.81 -0.85 -2.31
C SER A 219 15.47 -0.23 -2.69
N ILE A 220 14.78 0.30 -1.70
CA ILE A 220 13.57 1.11 -1.88
C ILE A 220 13.72 2.40 -1.11
N ASP A 221 13.37 3.51 -1.77
CA ASP A 221 13.29 4.80 -1.12
C ASP A 221 11.91 4.96 -0.45
N PHE A 222 11.89 5.45 0.78
CA PHE A 222 10.68 5.57 1.59
C PHE A 222 10.65 6.92 2.32
N GLY A 223 9.55 7.65 2.14
CA GLY A 223 9.32 8.94 2.79
C GLY A 223 7.91 9.05 3.36
N VAL A 224 7.79 9.74 4.49
CA VAL A 224 6.50 10.09 5.09
C VAL A 224 6.50 11.58 5.39
N TYR A 225 5.39 12.24 5.06
CA TYR A 225 5.25 13.69 5.15
C TYR A 225 3.94 14.04 5.86
N ASP A 226 4.02 14.98 6.79
CA ASP A 226 2.86 15.61 7.40
C ASP A 226 2.57 16.93 6.68
N LEU A 227 1.54 16.95 5.84
CA LEU A 227 1.19 18.13 5.05
C LEU A 227 0.51 19.22 5.88
N ARG A 228 0.12 18.90 7.13
CA ARG A 228 -0.55 19.82 8.05
C ARG A 228 0.44 20.78 8.70
N ASP A 229 1.65 20.29 8.98
CA ASP A 229 2.65 20.96 9.81
C ASP A 229 4.04 20.89 9.18
N THR A 230 4.92 21.82 9.56
CA THR A 230 6.34 21.74 9.15
C THR A 230 7.16 20.98 10.19
N ASN A 231 8.23 20.32 9.76
CA ASN A 231 9.16 19.60 10.64
C ASN A 231 10.10 20.50 11.47
N GLY A 232 9.90 21.83 11.42
CA GLY A 232 10.67 22.80 12.20
C GLY A 232 12.06 23.13 11.64
N VAL A 233 12.49 22.50 10.54
CA VAL A 233 13.76 22.86 9.87
C VAL A 233 13.57 24.12 9.05
N VAL A 234 14.47 25.09 9.24
CA VAL A 234 14.46 26.36 8.48
C VAL A 234 15.43 26.25 7.30
N TYR A 235 14.87 26.01 6.12
CA TYR A 235 15.62 26.06 4.87
C TYR A 235 15.61 27.48 4.30
N ASN A 236 16.78 28.06 4.07
CA ASN A 236 16.88 29.38 3.45
C ASN A 236 16.59 29.32 1.94
N ASP A 237 16.39 30.49 1.32
CA ASP A 237 16.04 30.58 -0.11
C ASP A 237 17.13 30.02 -1.02
N GLU A 238 18.41 30.16 -0.67
CA GLU A 238 19.51 29.60 -1.45
C GLU A 238 19.41 28.06 -1.51
N PHE A 239 19.20 27.44 -0.35
CA PHE A 239 19.03 26.00 -0.22
C PHE A 239 17.78 25.53 -0.97
N ALA A 240 16.63 26.15 -0.73
CA ALA A 240 15.38 25.79 -1.39
C ALA A 240 15.44 26.01 -2.91
N ASN A 241 16.20 26.99 -3.38
CA ASN A 241 16.41 27.22 -4.81
C ASN A 241 17.34 26.19 -5.45
N LYS A 242 18.33 25.68 -4.71
CA LYS A 242 19.20 24.61 -5.18
C LYS A 242 18.49 23.25 -5.15
N HIS A 243 17.70 23.00 -4.11
CA HIS A 243 17.01 21.74 -3.85
C HIS A 243 15.50 21.93 -3.98
N LYS A 244 15.00 21.87 -5.22
CA LYS A 244 13.63 22.27 -5.57
C LYS A 244 12.53 21.47 -4.84
N SER A 245 12.82 20.25 -4.42
CA SER A 245 11.96 19.37 -3.63
C SER A 245 11.77 19.83 -2.17
N THR A 246 12.58 20.79 -1.68
CA THR A 246 12.58 21.19 -0.27
C THR A 246 11.24 21.76 0.19
N ASN A 247 10.63 22.64 -0.62
CA ASN A 247 9.36 23.26 -0.25
C ASN A 247 8.19 22.28 -0.33
N GLU A 248 8.22 21.38 -1.31
CA GLU A 248 7.15 20.41 -1.50
C GLU A 248 7.25 19.24 -0.51
N TYR A 249 8.46 18.79 -0.16
CA TYR A 249 8.62 17.59 0.67
C TYR A 249 9.48 17.86 1.91
N GLY A 250 10.63 18.52 1.74
CA GLY A 250 11.62 18.72 2.80
C GLY A 250 11.09 19.41 4.06
N LYS A 251 10.20 20.38 3.92
CA LYS A 251 9.57 21.09 5.05
C LYS A 251 8.56 20.25 5.82
N HIS A 252 7.99 19.22 5.20
CA HIS A 252 6.89 18.41 5.73
C HIS A 252 7.34 17.01 6.12
N ALA A 253 8.60 16.64 5.83
CA ALA A 253 9.10 15.30 6.06
C ALA A 253 9.20 14.97 7.55
N LEU A 254 8.71 13.78 7.91
CA LEU A 254 8.82 13.20 9.23
C LEU A 254 10.07 12.33 9.34
N CYS A 255 10.64 12.25 10.53
CA CYS A 255 11.55 11.15 10.86
C CYS A 255 10.76 9.85 10.99
N TRP A 256 10.36 9.24 9.87
CA TRP A 256 9.47 8.09 9.85
C TRP A 256 9.97 6.89 10.67
N LEU A 257 11.28 6.82 10.94
CA LEU A 257 11.92 5.86 11.86
C LEU A 257 11.28 5.88 13.26
N ASP A 258 10.75 7.02 13.70
CA ASP A 258 10.09 7.18 15.00
C ASP A 258 8.61 6.76 15.00
N TYR A 259 8.01 6.73 13.81
CA TYR A 259 6.57 6.56 13.63
C TYR A 259 6.17 5.16 13.16
N LEU A 260 7.12 4.26 12.90
CA LEU A 260 6.80 2.86 12.65
C LEU A 260 6.16 2.22 13.89
N ARG A 261 5.24 1.28 13.65
CA ARG A 261 4.69 0.40 14.69
C ARG A 261 5.76 -0.57 15.20
N GLU A 262 5.58 -1.02 16.43
CA GLU A 262 6.36 -2.15 16.94
C GLU A 262 5.85 -3.46 16.30
N PRO A 263 6.72 -4.46 16.07
CA PRO A 263 8.14 -4.51 16.48
C PRO A 263 9.10 -3.82 15.50
N ASP A 264 8.63 -3.42 14.32
CA ASP A 264 9.50 -3.01 13.22
C ASP A 264 10.32 -1.77 13.53
N LYS A 265 9.73 -0.79 14.22
CA LYS A 265 10.45 0.39 14.71
C LYS A 265 11.72 0.03 15.45
N SER A 266 11.65 -0.93 16.37
CA SER A 266 12.82 -1.38 17.12
C SER A 266 13.87 -2.00 16.20
N ILE A 267 13.46 -2.82 15.24
CA ILE A 267 14.37 -3.44 14.27
C ILE A 267 15.07 -2.36 13.44
N VAL A 268 14.31 -1.45 12.85
CA VAL A 268 14.81 -0.43 11.93
C VAL A 268 15.77 0.54 12.64
N LYS A 269 15.49 0.92 13.88
CA LYS A 269 16.40 1.77 14.67
C LYS A 269 17.74 1.11 14.98
N ASN A 270 17.83 -0.21 14.89
CA ASN A 270 19.07 -0.97 15.09
C ASN A 270 19.77 -1.35 13.77
N LEU A 271 19.19 -1.04 12.62
CA LEU A 271 19.84 -1.27 11.32
C LEU A 271 21.02 -0.31 11.13
N PRO A 272 22.12 -0.76 10.50
CA PRO A 272 23.24 0.12 10.18
C PRO A 272 22.82 1.16 9.13
N PRO A 273 23.31 2.42 9.23
CA PRO A 273 23.11 3.39 8.18
C PRO A 273 23.91 2.99 6.94
N VAL A 274 23.29 3.04 5.76
CA VAL A 274 23.96 2.65 4.49
C VAL A 274 24.62 3.82 3.76
N ASP A 275 24.29 5.06 4.12
CA ASP A 275 25.04 6.21 3.61
C ASP A 275 26.40 6.30 4.28
N GLY A 276 27.46 5.88 3.59
CA GLY A 276 28.83 5.93 4.09
C GLY A 276 29.39 7.33 4.34
N GLN A 277 28.74 8.39 3.81
CA GLN A 277 29.19 9.77 4.01
C GLN A 277 28.49 10.43 5.19
N ASN A 278 27.15 10.34 5.24
CA ASN A 278 26.37 11.01 6.28
C ASN A 278 26.04 10.11 7.47
N GLY A 279 26.07 8.79 7.31
CA GLY A 279 25.67 7.84 8.35
C GLY A 279 24.24 8.12 8.82
N THR A 280 24.08 8.38 10.12
CA THR A 280 22.79 8.74 10.75
C THR A 280 22.52 10.24 10.79
N LYS A 281 23.41 11.10 10.27
CA LYS A 281 23.21 12.56 10.29
C LYS A 281 21.95 12.91 9.50
N SER A 282 21.05 13.67 10.11
CA SER A 282 19.79 14.10 9.50
C SER A 282 19.45 15.49 10.03
N ASP A 283 18.79 16.29 9.19
CA ASP A 283 18.34 17.63 9.58
C ASP A 283 17.17 17.59 10.60
N TYR A 284 16.41 16.49 10.65
CA TYR A 284 15.22 16.38 11.52
C TYR A 284 15.02 15.04 12.24
N CYS A 285 15.75 13.98 11.90
CA CYS A 285 15.83 12.79 12.76
C CYS A 285 16.80 13.04 13.92
N LYS A 286 16.37 12.75 15.16
CA LYS A 286 17.14 13.00 16.38
C LYS A 286 17.44 11.72 17.15
#